data_AF-A0A917F8P4-F1
#
_entry.id   AF-A0A917F8P4-F1
#
_cell.length_a   1.000
_cell.length_b   1.000
_cell.length_c   1.000
_cell.angle_alpha   90.00
_cell.angle_beta   90.00
_cell.angle_gamma   90.00
#
_symmetry.space_group_name_H-M   'P 1'
#
loop_
_entity.id
_entity.type
_entity.pdbx_description
1 polymer ?
#
loop_
_entity_poly.entity_id
_entity_poly.type
_entity_poly.pdbx_seq_one_letter_code
_entity_poly.pdbx_strand_id
1 'polypeptide(L)'
;MNKSDYQLEKQAKTTAQIEIDKYLDATGMRCPIPVLRAGKEIKAMKSGEILEITASDSQAPRDFRDFCQASGHELLLNEERDGKYLIILKKG
;
A
#
# COMPACT_ATOMS: atom_id res chain seq x y z
N MET A 1 -8.71 -13.48 -27.54
CA MET A 1 -8.04 -12.53 -26.62
C MET A 1 -8.81 -12.57 -25.33
N ASN A 2 -8.24 -13.21 -24.30
CA ASN A 2 -8.98 -13.57 -23.09
C ASN A 2 -8.83 -12.47 -22.04
N LYS A 3 -9.91 -12.25 -21.28
CA LYS A 3 -9.98 -11.20 -20.24
C LYS A 3 -8.93 -11.35 -19.12
N SER A 4 -8.31 -12.53 -18.97
CA SER A 4 -7.24 -12.80 -18.01
C SER A 4 -5.94 -12.08 -18.33
N ASP A 5 -5.60 -11.98 -19.62
CA ASP A 5 -4.32 -11.44 -20.07
C ASP A 5 -4.28 -9.92 -19.87
N TYR A 6 -5.45 -9.27 -20.02
CA TYR A 6 -5.65 -7.85 -19.76
C TYR A 6 -5.44 -7.45 -18.30
N GLN A 7 -5.69 -8.35 -17.34
CA GLN A 7 -5.50 -8.05 -15.91
C GLN A 7 -4.04 -8.18 -15.50
N LEU A 8 -3.33 -9.17 -16.06
CA LEU A 8 -1.90 -9.39 -15.81
C LEU A 8 -1.04 -8.25 -16.39
N GLU A 9 -1.37 -7.76 -17.58
CA GLU A 9 -0.68 -6.61 -18.18
C GLU A 9 -0.94 -5.29 -17.43
N LYS A 10 -2.14 -5.13 -16.84
CA LYS A 10 -2.49 -3.95 -16.04
C LYS A 10 -1.78 -3.93 -14.69
N GLN A 11 -1.57 -5.09 -14.06
CA GLN A 11 -0.75 -5.24 -12.85
C GLN A 11 0.73 -5.00 -13.15
N ALA A 12 1.27 -5.58 -14.24
CA ALA A 12 2.68 -5.42 -14.60
C ALA A 12 3.05 -3.98 -15.03
N LYS A 13 2.14 -3.25 -15.69
CA LYS A 13 2.37 -1.84 -16.06
C LYS A 13 2.25 -0.86 -14.90
N THR A 14 1.46 -1.19 -13.88
CA THR A 14 1.26 -0.30 -12.72
C THR A 14 2.50 -0.26 -11.83
N THR A 15 3.21 -1.38 -11.64
CA THR A 15 4.37 -1.45 -10.72
C THR A 15 5.66 -0.87 -11.31
N ALA A 16 5.78 -0.75 -12.63
CA ALA A 16 7.04 -0.39 -13.30
C ALA A 16 7.37 1.12 -13.31
N GLN A 17 6.46 2.00 -12.88
CA GLN A 17 6.66 3.47 -12.91
C GLN A 17 6.05 4.20 -11.72
N ILE A 18 5.93 3.56 -10.55
CA ILE A 18 5.50 4.26 -9.34
C ILE A 18 6.71 4.96 -8.72
N GLU A 19 6.74 6.29 -8.76
CA GLU A 19 7.71 7.08 -8.00
C GLU A 19 7.24 7.15 -6.55
N ILE A 20 8.06 6.65 -5.62
CA ILE A 20 7.75 6.59 -4.19
C ILE A 20 8.30 7.85 -3.52
N ASP A 21 7.42 8.66 -2.93
CA ASP A 21 7.80 9.87 -2.20
C ASP A 21 8.27 9.57 -0.78
N LYS A 22 7.69 8.55 -0.14
CA LYS A 22 8.04 8.14 1.23
C LYS A 22 7.99 6.64 1.44
N TYR A 23 8.83 6.18 2.36
CA TYR A 23 8.90 4.80 2.83
C TYR A 23 8.60 4.72 4.32
N LEU A 24 7.85 3.71 4.74
CA LEU A 24 7.55 3.40 6.14
C LEU A 24 7.82 1.93 6.44
N ASP A 25 8.81 1.67 7.31
CA ASP A 25 8.99 0.34 7.90
C ASP A 25 8.10 0.19 9.14
N ALA A 26 7.12 -0.69 9.03
CA ALA A 26 6.21 -1.12 10.09
C ALA A 26 6.37 -2.61 10.41
N THR A 27 7.51 -3.22 10.08
CA THR A 27 7.82 -4.60 10.45
C THR A 27 7.97 -4.74 11.96
N GLY A 28 7.64 -5.93 12.49
CA GLY A 28 7.63 -6.20 13.93
C GLY A 28 6.47 -5.56 14.70
N MET A 29 5.65 -4.74 14.05
CA MET A 29 4.47 -4.13 14.64
C MET A 29 3.22 -4.98 14.37
N ARG A 30 2.30 -5.00 15.32
CA ARG A 30 0.99 -5.66 15.20
C ARG A 30 -0.13 -4.63 15.12
N CYS A 31 -1.25 -5.02 14.54
CA CYS A 31 -2.48 -4.25 14.49
C CYS A 31 -2.81 -3.66 15.89
N PRO A 32 -3.18 -2.36 15.97
CA PRO A 32 -3.42 -1.42 14.88
C PRO A 32 -2.20 -0.55 14.50
N ILE A 33 -1.01 -0.82 15.03
CA ILE A 33 0.14 0.10 14.96
C ILE A 33 0.59 0.42 13.52
N PRO A 34 0.70 -0.55 12.57
CA PRO A 34 1.09 -0.24 11.20
C PRO A 34 0.20 0.82 10.52
N VAL A 35 -1.12 0.67 10.63
CA VAL A 35 -2.08 1.60 10.04
C VAL A 35 -2.05 2.96 10.72
N LEU A 36 -1.91 3.01 12.05
CA LEU A 36 -1.80 4.28 12.77
C LEU A 36 -0.55 5.07 12.37
N ARG A 37 0.59 4.40 12.17
CA ARG A 37 1.82 5.04 11.69
C ARG A 37 1.69 5.51 10.25
N ALA A 38 1.16 4.68 9.36
CA ALA A 38 0.93 5.07 7.98
C ALA A 38 -0.04 6.26 7.88
N GLY A 39 -1.11 6.27 8.68
CA GLY A 39 -2.04 7.39 8.77
C GLY A 39 -1.38 8.69 9.26
N LYS A 40 -0.43 8.60 10.19
CA LYS A 40 0.36 9.77 10.63
C LYS A 40 1.26 10.29 9.52
N GLU A 41 1.96 9.41 8.81
CA GLU A 41 2.85 9.78 7.71
C GLU A 41 2.07 10.41 6.55
N ILE A 42 1.00 9.76 6.10
CA ILE A 42 0.21 10.24 4.96
C ILE A 42 -0.49 11.57 5.27
N LYS A 43 -0.83 11.84 6.53
CA LYS A 43 -1.40 13.13 6.94
C LYS A 43 -0.42 14.29 6.67
N ALA A 44 0.89 14.04 6.81
CA ALA A 44 1.94 15.04 6.57
C ALA A 44 2.37 15.16 5.10
N MET A 45 1.92 14.25 4.22
CA MET A 45 2.23 14.24 2.78
C MET A 45 1.33 15.20 1.98
N LYS A 46 1.71 15.52 0.75
CA LYS A 46 0.88 16.28 -0.20
C LYS A 46 -0.05 15.33 -0.96
N SER A 47 -1.20 15.86 -1.42
CA SER A 47 -2.11 15.07 -2.25
C SER A 47 -1.40 14.61 -3.52
N GLY A 48 -1.63 13.36 -3.90
CA GLY A 48 -0.94 12.70 -5.00
C GLY A 48 0.37 12.01 -4.64
N GLU A 49 0.98 12.32 -3.49
CA GLU A 49 2.22 11.63 -3.05
C GLU A 49 1.94 10.18 -2.65
N ILE A 50 2.97 9.34 -2.82
CA ILE A 50 2.90 7.89 -2.70
C ILE A 50 3.75 7.41 -1.52
N LEU A 51 3.11 6.60 -0.66
CA LEU A 51 3.71 6.00 0.52
C LEU A 51 3.84 4.49 0.30
N GLU A 52 5.07 3.99 0.36
CA GLU A 52 5.38 2.57 0.46
C GLU A 52 5.50 2.16 1.93
N ILE A 53 4.85 1.06 2.30
CA ILE A 53 4.86 0.50 3.64
C ILE A 53 5.29 -0.95 3.58
N THR A 54 6.26 -1.32 4.41
CA THR A 54 6.59 -2.72 4.67
C THR A 54 6.04 -3.11 6.04
N ALA A 55 5.18 -4.13 6.10
CA ALA A 55 4.62 -4.67 7.34
C ALA A 55 4.91 -6.17 7.45
N SER A 56 4.83 -6.73 8.67
CA SER A 56 4.96 -8.18 8.89
C SER A 56 3.74 -8.79 9.58
N ASP A 57 2.66 -8.02 9.71
CA ASP A 57 1.39 -8.47 10.29
C ASP A 57 0.50 -9.04 9.18
N SER A 58 0.02 -10.28 9.37
CA SER A 58 -0.90 -10.95 8.43
C SER A 58 -2.22 -10.20 8.23
N GLN A 59 -2.59 -9.33 9.17
CA GLN A 59 -3.80 -8.50 9.06
C GLN A 59 -3.57 -7.23 8.25
N ALA A 60 -2.31 -6.82 8.04
CA ALA A 60 -1.97 -5.56 7.37
C ALA A 60 -2.64 -5.41 5.99
N PRO A 61 -2.67 -6.43 5.10
CA PRO A 61 -3.33 -6.31 3.80
C PRO A 61 -4.81 -5.89 3.90
N ARG A 62 -5.55 -6.50 4.84
CA ARG A 62 -6.97 -6.18 5.08
C ARG A 62 -7.11 -4.80 5.68
N ASP A 63 -6.32 -4.49 6.70
CA ASP A 63 -6.42 -3.25 7.45
C ASP A 63 -6.05 -2.03 6.58
N PHE A 64 -5.05 -2.16 5.69
CA PHE A 64 -4.68 -1.10 4.76
C PHE A 64 -5.71 -0.86 3.65
N ARG A 65 -6.40 -1.91 3.19
CA ARG A 65 -7.54 -1.76 2.26
C ARG A 65 -8.68 -1.00 2.93
N ASP A 66 -9.06 -1.41 4.13
CA ASP A 66 -10.15 -0.77 4.88
C ASP A 66 -9.79 0.68 5.24
N PHE A 67 -8.53 0.95 5.61
CA PHE A 67 -7.99 2.29 5.84
C PHE A 67 -8.14 3.18 4.60
N CYS A 68 -7.65 2.74 3.44
CA CYS A 68 -7.71 3.52 2.20
C CYS A 68 -9.15 3.84 1.80
N GLN A 69 -10.06 2.87 1.90
CA GLN A 69 -11.48 3.06 1.62
C GLN A 69 -12.13 4.08 2.56
N ALA A 70 -11.82 4.02 3.86
CA ALA A 70 -12.38 4.92 4.86
C ALA A 70 -11.82 6.35 4.78
N SER A 71 -10.55 6.51 4.40
CA SER A 71 -9.87 7.82 4.36
C SER A 71 -9.84 8.49 2.99
N GLY A 72 -10.37 7.83 1.96
CA GLY A 72 -10.34 8.34 0.57
C GLY A 72 -8.95 8.30 -0.05
N HIS A 73 -8.08 7.39 0.36
CA HIS A 73 -6.78 7.16 -0.26
C HIS A 73 -6.86 6.02 -1.28
N GLU A 74 -5.94 6.01 -2.24
CA GLU A 74 -5.91 4.98 -3.27
C GLU A 74 -4.90 3.89 -2.89
N LEU A 75 -5.35 2.64 -2.83
CA LEU A 75 -4.46 1.49 -2.64
C LEU A 75 -3.91 1.07 -4.00
N LEU A 76 -2.62 1.28 -4.25
CA LEU A 76 -1.95 0.99 -5.51
C LEU A 76 -1.39 -0.44 -5.56
N LEU A 77 -0.81 -0.91 -4.45
CA LEU A 77 -0.22 -2.23 -4.35
C LEU A 77 -0.48 -2.83 -2.97
N ASN A 78 -0.67 -4.14 -2.95
CA ASN A 78 -0.72 -4.93 -1.72
C ASN A 78 -0.29 -6.35 -2.05
N GLU A 79 0.96 -6.67 -1.75
CA GLU A 79 1.59 -7.94 -2.11
C GLU A 79 2.33 -8.53 -0.91
N GLU A 80 2.32 -9.85 -0.80
CA GLU A 80 3.20 -10.58 0.12
C GLU A 80 4.53 -10.89 -0.58
N ARG A 81 5.65 -10.57 0.08
CA ARG A 81 7.01 -10.84 -0.36
C ARG A 81 7.85 -11.30 0.82
N ASP A 82 8.40 -12.51 0.73
CA ASP A 82 9.30 -13.10 1.73
C ASP A 82 8.78 -13.04 3.18
N GLY A 83 7.48 -13.32 3.38
CA GLY A 83 6.83 -13.28 4.70
C GLY A 83 6.60 -11.87 5.25
N LYS A 84 6.74 -10.84 4.42
CA LYS A 84 6.35 -9.46 4.70
C LYS A 84 5.29 -9.01 3.70
N TYR A 85 4.57 -7.95 4.04
CA TYR A 85 3.57 -7.32 3.20
C TYR A 85 4.10 -5.98 2.72
N LEU A 86 4.18 -5.82 1.41
CA LEU A 86 4.47 -4.57 0.73
C LEU A 86 3.14 -3.93 0.34
N ILE A 87 2.85 -2.78 0.95
CA ILE A 87 1.67 -1.97 0.66
C ILE A 87 2.14 -0.66 0.04
N ILE A 88 1.57 -0.28 -1.10
CA ILE A 88 1.77 1.04 -1.69
C ILE A 88 0.42 1.71 -1.77
N LEU A 89 0.34 2.92 -1.23
CA LEU A 89 -0.87 3.73 -1.28
C LEU A 89 -0.54 5.16 -1.69
N LYS A 90 -1.50 5.83 -2.31
CA LYS A 90 -1.40 7.21 -2.78
C LYS A 90 -2.37 8.08 -2.01
N LYS A 91 -1.89 9.25 -1.58
CA LYS A 91 -2.74 10.23 -0.91
C LYS A 91 -3.76 10.78 -1.90
N GLY A 92 -5.04 10.65 -1.52
CA GLY A 92 -6.18 11.25 -2.21
C GLY A 92 -6.24 12.77 -2.13
#